data_AF-A0A356H5G0-F1
#
_entry.id   AF-A0A356H5G0-F1
#
_cell.length_a   1.000
_cell.length_b   1.000
_cell.length_c   1.000
_cell.angle_alpha   90.00
_cell.angle_beta   90.00
_cell.angle_gamma   90.00
#
_symmetry.space_group_name_H-M   'P 1'
#
loop_
_entity.id
_entity.type
_entity.pdbx_description
1 polymer ?
#
loop_
_entity_poly.entity_id
_entity_poly.type
_entity_poly.pdbx_seq_one_letter_code
_entity_poly.pdbx_strand_id
1 'polypeptide(L)'
;MKKRHQRLQVISSNRFVGCCGAYCKTCKPYIEGFCKGCRLGFDTGERSIDKAKCKIKVCCFRDKKLNTCADCKELNDCKVIGAMYAKNGHKYQKYKQAVIFIKEHGYSEFMAIADNWKNAYGKY
;
A
#
# COMPACT_ATOMS: atom_id res chain seq x y z
N MET A 1 8.50 -18.14 -36.51
CA MET A 1 7.27 -18.69 -35.91
C MET A 1 7.36 -18.64 -34.38
N LYS A 2 6.41 -17.91 -33.76
CA LYS A 2 6.03 -17.86 -32.34
C LYS A 2 7.14 -17.76 -31.28
N LYS A 3 7.64 -16.53 -31.05
CA LYS A 3 8.17 -16.09 -29.75
C LYS A 3 7.06 -16.22 -28.70
N ARG A 4 7.05 -17.31 -27.93
CA ARG A 4 6.28 -17.40 -26.67
C ARG A 4 6.98 -16.53 -25.63
N HIS A 5 6.75 -15.22 -25.70
CA HIS A 5 6.95 -14.35 -24.55
C HIS A 5 5.92 -14.75 -23.50
N GLN A 6 6.32 -15.64 -22.61
CA GLN A 6 5.61 -15.91 -21.38
C GLN A 6 5.76 -14.66 -20.49
N ARG A 7 4.93 -13.64 -20.75
CA ARG A 7 4.56 -12.62 -19.76
C ARG A 7 3.74 -13.34 -18.70
N LEU A 8 4.41 -14.11 -17.84
CA LEU A 8 3.90 -14.38 -16.52
C LEU A 8 3.79 -13.01 -15.85
N GLN A 9 2.56 -12.53 -15.72
CA GLN A 9 2.25 -11.42 -14.84
C GLN A 9 2.89 -11.76 -13.49
N VAL A 10 3.94 -11.04 -13.12
CA VAL A 10 4.35 -10.94 -11.72
C VAL A 10 3.09 -10.48 -11.00
N ILE A 11 2.38 -11.40 -10.34
CA ILE A 11 1.28 -11.05 -9.46
C ILE A 11 1.94 -10.17 -8.41
N SER A 12 1.82 -8.86 -8.57
CA SER A 12 2.61 -7.92 -7.82
C SER A 12 2.16 -8.00 -6.36
N SER A 13 2.97 -8.61 -5.50
CA SER A 13 2.67 -8.80 -4.07
C SER A 13 2.39 -7.46 -3.36
N ASN A 14 2.75 -6.33 -4.00
CA ASN A 14 2.36 -4.98 -3.62
C ASN A 14 0.84 -4.71 -3.57
N ARG A 15 -0.01 -5.60 -4.10
CA ARG A 15 -1.49 -5.47 -4.02
C ARG A 15 -2.00 -5.52 -2.58
N PHE A 16 -1.23 -6.09 -1.67
CA PHE A 16 -1.54 -6.13 -0.23
C PHE A 16 -0.99 -4.91 0.53
N VAL A 17 -0.26 -4.02 -0.13
CA VAL A 17 0.28 -2.80 0.47
C VAL A 17 -0.70 -1.66 0.25
N GLY A 18 -1.16 -1.05 1.34
CA GLY A 18 -1.96 0.17 1.28
C GLY A 18 -1.10 1.38 0.94
N CYS A 19 -1.72 2.44 0.42
CA CYS A 19 -0.98 3.64 0.01
C CYS A 19 -0.11 4.25 1.11
N CYS A 20 -0.56 4.16 2.36
CA CYS A 20 0.17 4.63 3.53
C CYS A 20 1.23 3.63 4.05
N GLY A 21 1.49 2.52 3.36
CA GLY A 21 2.46 1.50 3.80
C GLY A 21 1.92 0.47 4.80
N ALA A 22 0.61 0.46 5.07
CA ALA A 22 -0.01 -0.61 5.85
C ALA A 22 -0.02 -1.93 5.06
N TYR A 23 0.33 -3.05 5.69
CA TYR A 23 0.37 -4.35 5.03
C TYR A 23 -0.83 -5.23 5.38
N CYS A 24 -1.59 -5.68 4.38
CA CYS A 24 -2.87 -6.35 4.61
C CYS A 24 -2.72 -7.82 5.05
N LYS A 25 -1.72 -8.57 4.57
CA LYS A 25 -1.65 -10.01 4.88
C LYS A 25 -1.45 -10.31 6.37
N THR A 26 -0.91 -9.36 7.13
CA THR A 26 -0.70 -9.43 8.58
C THR A 26 -1.68 -8.54 9.36
N CYS A 27 -2.66 -7.93 8.69
CA CYS A 27 -3.65 -7.04 9.29
C CYS A 27 -4.83 -7.84 9.85
N LYS A 28 -4.98 -7.88 11.18
CA LYS A 28 -6.04 -8.64 11.85
C LYS A 28 -7.46 -8.40 11.27
N PRO A 29 -7.96 -7.16 11.09
CA PRO A 29 -9.26 -6.94 10.45
C PRO A 29 -9.39 -7.50 9.03
N TYR A 30 -8.30 -7.59 8.26
CA TYR A 30 -8.33 -8.21 6.93
C TYR A 30 -8.39 -9.74 7.04
N ILE A 31 -7.54 -10.32 7.90
CA ILE A 31 -7.48 -11.77 8.16
C ILE A 31 -8.83 -12.30 8.67
N GLU A 32 -9.49 -11.55 9.56
CA GLU A 32 -10.79 -11.91 10.14
C GLU A 32 -11.99 -11.59 9.23
N GLY A 33 -11.76 -11.03 8.03
CA GLY A 33 -12.82 -10.75 7.06
C GLY A 33 -13.61 -9.45 7.29
N PHE A 34 -13.32 -8.69 8.35
CA PHE A 34 -13.98 -7.40 8.62
C PHE A 34 -13.53 -6.26 7.68
N CYS A 35 -12.41 -6.41 6.99
CA CYS A 35 -11.83 -5.43 6.08
C CYS A 35 -11.62 -6.01 4.68
N LYS A 36 -12.04 -5.29 3.64
CA LYS A 36 -11.86 -5.66 2.22
C LYS A 36 -10.44 -5.39 1.68
N GLY A 37 -9.47 -5.09 2.55
CA GLY A 37 -8.12 -4.69 2.17
C GLY A 37 -7.99 -3.23 1.70
N CYS A 38 -6.75 -2.74 1.70
CA CYS A 38 -6.47 -1.34 1.38
C CYS A 38 -6.61 -1.04 -0.12
N ARG A 39 -6.06 -1.90 -0.97
CA ARG A 39 -6.07 -1.77 -2.44
C ARG A 39 -7.00 -2.75 -3.15
N LEU A 40 -7.13 -3.96 -2.60
CA LEU A 40 -7.87 -5.07 -3.21
C LEU A 40 -9.29 -4.64 -3.63
N GLY A 41 -9.67 -5.00 -4.85
CA GLY A 41 -10.97 -4.74 -5.46
C GLY A 41 -11.08 -3.37 -6.15
N PHE A 42 -10.21 -2.39 -5.85
CA PHE A 42 -10.19 -1.13 -6.60
C PHE A 42 -9.50 -1.27 -7.96
N ASP A 43 -8.53 -2.18 -8.06
CA ASP A 43 -7.78 -2.45 -9.28
C ASP A 43 -8.53 -3.38 -10.25
N THR A 44 -9.46 -4.20 -9.75
CA THR A 44 -10.33 -5.07 -10.58
C THR A 44 -11.69 -4.44 -10.89
N GLY A 45 -12.05 -3.33 -10.24
CA GLY A 45 -13.35 -2.65 -10.42
C GLY A 45 -14.48 -3.20 -9.52
N GLU A 46 -14.24 -4.27 -8.76
CA GLU A 46 -15.18 -4.79 -7.76
C GLU A 46 -15.56 -3.76 -6.67
N ARG A 47 -14.68 -2.78 -6.46
CA ARG A 47 -14.89 -1.64 -5.56
C ARG A 47 -14.69 -0.35 -6.34
N SER A 48 -15.64 0.57 -6.21
CA SER A 48 -15.51 1.92 -6.75
C SER A 48 -14.63 2.79 -5.86
N ILE A 49 -13.58 3.37 -6.43
CA ILE A 49 -12.68 4.29 -5.72
C ILE A 49 -13.38 5.58 -5.28
N ASP A 50 -14.41 6.02 -6.00
CA ASP A 50 -15.19 7.21 -5.66
C ASP A 50 -16.02 7.05 -4.39
N LYS A 51 -16.30 5.79 -3.99
CA LYS A 51 -16.94 5.46 -2.71
C LYS A 51 -15.93 5.34 -1.56
N ALA A 52 -14.63 5.49 -1.80
CA ALA A 52 -13.62 5.33 -0.76
C ALA A 52 -13.56 6.55 0.17
N LYS A 53 -13.79 6.31 1.47
CA LYS A 53 -13.66 7.36 2.51
C LYS A 53 -12.22 7.80 2.78
N CYS A 54 -11.23 7.00 2.41
CA CYS A 54 -9.82 7.30 2.69
C CYS A 54 -9.25 8.24 1.61
N LYS A 55 -8.99 9.50 1.98
CA LYS A 55 -8.42 10.53 1.09
C LYS A 55 -7.10 10.11 0.42
N ILE A 56 -6.27 9.33 1.11
CA ILE A 56 -4.99 8.85 0.53
C ILE A 56 -5.24 7.83 -0.58
N LYS A 57 -6.24 6.96 -0.44
CA LYS A 57 -6.59 6.00 -1.51
C LYS A 57 -7.09 6.74 -2.75
N VAL A 58 -7.95 7.74 -2.55
CA VAL A 58 -8.44 8.59 -3.63
C VAL A 58 -7.28 9.28 -4.33
N CYS A 59 -6.40 9.96 -3.59
CA CYS A 59 -5.21 10.60 -4.13
C CYS A 59 -4.32 9.62 -4.92
N CYS A 60 -3.93 8.49 -4.34
CA CYS A 60 -3.02 7.56 -5.01
C CYS A 60 -3.71 6.83 -6.19
N PHE A 61 -4.86 6.21 -5.99
CA PHE A 61 -5.45 5.31 -7.00
C PHE A 61 -6.25 6.06 -8.06
N ARG A 62 -7.01 7.10 -7.67
CA ARG A 62 -7.85 7.84 -8.62
C ARG A 62 -7.04 8.94 -9.29
N ASP A 63 -6.43 9.82 -8.51
CA ASP A 63 -5.90 11.08 -9.03
C ASP A 63 -4.48 10.91 -9.61
N LYS A 64 -3.59 10.20 -8.89
CA LYS A 64 -2.17 10.05 -9.26
C LYS A 64 -1.79 8.72 -9.94
N LYS A 65 -2.70 7.74 -9.95
CA LYS A 65 -2.49 6.38 -10.49
C LYS A 65 -1.24 5.65 -9.95
N LEU A 66 -0.97 5.80 -8.66
CA LEU A 66 0.18 5.22 -7.95
C LEU A 66 -0.17 3.91 -7.22
N ASN A 67 0.83 3.05 -6.97
CA ASN A 67 0.63 1.87 -6.14
C ASN A 67 0.61 2.24 -4.66
N THR A 68 1.56 3.07 -4.23
CA THR A 68 1.60 3.62 -2.87
C THR A 68 2.16 5.04 -2.85
N CYS A 69 2.19 5.67 -1.68
CA CYS A 69 2.86 6.96 -1.50
C CYS A 69 4.38 6.88 -1.75
N ALA A 70 5.01 5.69 -1.74
CA ALA A 70 6.43 5.55 -2.03
C ALA A 70 6.76 5.94 -3.49
N ASP A 71 5.81 5.71 -4.40
CA ASP A 71 5.91 6.07 -5.82
C ASP A 71 5.68 7.59 -6.05
N CYS A 72 5.27 8.34 -5.02
CA CYS A 72 4.98 9.76 -5.15
C CYS A 72 6.27 10.58 -5.19
N LYS A 73 6.46 11.34 -6.27
CA LYS A 73 7.60 12.29 -6.41
C LYS A 73 7.59 13.36 -5.33
N GLU A 74 6.40 13.82 -4.95
CA GLU A 74 6.16 14.86 -3.94
C GLU A 74 6.03 14.28 -2.51
N LEU A 75 6.51 13.06 -2.23
CA LEU A 75 6.26 12.39 -0.94
C LEU A 75 6.58 13.29 0.27
N ASN A 76 7.72 14.00 0.22
CA ASN A 76 8.20 14.84 1.32
C ASN A 76 7.29 16.05 1.59
N ASP A 77 6.64 16.58 0.55
CA ASP A 77 5.78 17.76 0.61
C ASP A 77 4.28 17.42 0.50
N CYS A 78 3.94 16.13 0.42
CA CYS A 78 2.58 15.68 0.16
C CYS A 78 1.68 15.90 1.38
N LYS A 79 0.87 16.95 1.33
CA LYS A 79 -0.09 17.31 2.38
C LYS A 79 -1.07 16.19 2.73
N VAL A 80 -1.45 15.36 1.75
CA VAL A 80 -2.45 14.28 1.94
C VAL A 80 -1.93 13.19 2.89
N ILE A 81 -0.71 12.70 2.66
CA ILE A 81 -0.11 11.68 3.53
C ILE A 81 0.54 12.32 4.77
N GLY A 82 1.11 13.51 4.63
CA GLY A 82 1.65 14.29 5.75
C GLY A 82 0.62 14.50 6.86
N ALA A 83 -0.63 14.83 6.51
CA ALA A 83 -1.72 14.96 7.47
C ALA A 83 -2.06 13.65 8.21
N MET A 84 -1.80 12.47 7.62
CA MET A 84 -1.93 11.20 8.33
C MET A 84 -0.76 10.96 9.27
N TYR A 85 0.47 11.26 8.85
CA TYR A 85 1.67 11.09 9.67
C TYR A 85 1.73 12.05 10.86
N ALA A 86 1.06 13.21 10.77
CA ALA A 86 0.93 14.15 11.88
C ALA A 86 -0.05 13.69 12.97
N LYS A 87 -0.83 12.61 12.76
CA LYS A 87 -1.78 12.11 13.77
C LYS A 87 -1.06 11.44 14.93
N ASN A 88 -1.63 11.59 16.12
CA ASN A 88 -1.20 10.87 17.31
C ASN A 88 -1.45 9.36 17.14
N GLY A 89 -0.41 8.56 17.35
CA GLY A 89 -0.48 7.11 17.35
C GLY A 89 0.73 6.45 16.70
N HIS A 90 1.32 5.50 17.41
CA HIS A 90 2.53 4.77 17.00
C HIS A 90 2.42 4.16 15.58
N LYS A 91 1.24 3.66 15.22
CA LYS A 91 0.99 3.08 13.90
C LYS A 91 1.26 4.04 12.73
N TYR A 92 0.98 5.34 12.89
CA TYR A 92 1.17 6.30 11.80
C TYR A 92 2.65 6.58 11.51
N GLN A 93 3.49 6.55 12.54
CA GLN A 93 4.94 6.61 12.35
C GLN A 93 5.48 5.33 11.71
N LYS A 94 4.93 4.16 12.07
CA LYS A 94 5.30 2.90 11.40
C LYS A 94 4.89 2.86 9.93
N TYR A 95 3.73 3.41 9.60
CA TYR A 95 3.29 3.62 8.21
C TYR A 95 4.22 4.58 7.45
N LYS A 96 4.71 5.64 8.09
CA LYS A 96 5.73 6.51 7.50
C LYS A 96 7.02 5.75 7.19
N GLN A 97 7.52 5.00 8.17
CA GLN A 97 8.72 4.15 8.00
C GLN A 97 8.54 3.15 6.85
N ALA A 98 7.37 2.52 6.75
CA ALA A 98 7.00 1.62 5.66
C ALA A 98 7.17 2.26 4.27
N VAL A 99 6.61 3.46 4.10
CA VAL A 99 6.63 4.16 2.82
C VAL A 99 8.04 4.61 2.46
N ILE A 100 8.83 5.07 3.44
CA ILE A 100 10.23 5.44 3.23
C ILE A 100 11.04 4.20 2.84
N PHE A 101 10.87 3.10 3.57
CA PHE A 101 11.55 1.83 3.26
C PHE A 101 11.25 1.36 1.84
N ILE A 102 9.98 1.35 1.41
CA ILE A 102 9.61 0.98 0.03
C ILE A 102 10.27 1.93 -0.99
N LYS A 103 10.38 3.22 -0.68
CA LYS A 103 11.00 4.20 -1.58
C LYS A 103 12.50 3.96 -1.75
N GLU A 104 13.19 3.55 -0.69
CA GLU A 104 14.64 3.35 -0.66
C GLU A 104 15.05 1.96 -1.16
N HIS A 105 14.28 0.92 -0.80
CA HIS A 105 14.63 -0.49 -1.01
C HIS A 105 13.73 -1.22 -2.01
N GLY A 106 12.62 -0.60 -2.40
CA GLY A 106 11.63 -1.18 -3.29
C GLY A 106 10.66 -2.14 -2.60
N TYR A 107 9.66 -2.57 -3.37
CA TYR A 107 8.59 -3.43 -2.87
C TYR A 107 9.06 -4.85 -2.53
N SER A 108 10.02 -5.40 -3.27
CA SER A 108 10.47 -6.78 -3.05
C SER A 108 11.07 -6.98 -1.65
N GLU A 109 11.97 -6.08 -1.24
CA GLU A 109 12.56 -6.11 0.11
C GLU A 109 11.51 -5.86 1.19
N PHE A 110 10.62 -4.90 0.96
CA PHE A 110 9.52 -4.61 1.89
C PHE A 110 8.66 -5.85 2.15
N MET A 111 8.33 -6.60 1.10
CA MET A 111 7.48 -7.78 1.21
C MET A 111 8.17 -8.91 2.00
N ALA A 112 9.48 -9.10 1.80
CA ALA A 112 10.26 -10.11 2.51
C ALA A 112 10.24 -9.91 4.04
N ILE A 113 10.26 -8.65 4.51
CA ILE A 113 10.15 -8.34 5.94
C ILE A 113 8.70 -8.28 6.42
N ALA A 114 7.77 -7.78 5.60
CA ALA A 114 6.39 -7.55 6.00
C ALA A 114 5.58 -8.83 6.18
N ASP A 115 5.91 -9.90 5.44
CA ASP A 115 5.29 -11.21 5.59
C ASP A 115 5.50 -11.82 6.99
N ASN A 116 6.48 -11.34 7.75
CA ASN A 116 6.79 -11.81 9.10
C ASN A 116 6.22 -10.92 10.23
N TRP A 117 5.43 -9.89 9.90
CA TRP A 117 4.86 -9.01 10.92
C TRP A 117 3.67 -9.62 11.66
N LYS A 118 3.48 -9.17 12.91
CA LYS A 118 2.32 -9.57 13.73
C LYS A 118 1.06 -8.74 13.46
N ASN A 119 1.20 -7.58 12.82
CA ASN A 119 0.13 -6.60 12.59
C ASN A 119 0.32 -5.90 11.23
N ALA A 120 -0.57 -4.98 10.88
CA ALA A 120 -0.53 -4.19 9.64
C ALA A 120 0.71 -3.28 9.47
N TYR A 121 1.61 -3.27 10.44
CA TYR A 121 2.89 -2.59 10.46
C TYR A 121 3.87 -3.40 11.31
N GLY A 122 5.17 -3.19 11.12
CA GLY A 122 6.19 -3.89 11.89
C GLY A 122 7.44 -3.08 12.15
N LYS A 123 8.57 -3.77 12.19
CA LYS A 123 9.89 -3.19 12.37
C LYS A 123 10.62 -3.18 11.02
N TYR A 124 11.44 -2.16 10.85
CA TYR A 124 12.34 -1.91 9.72
C TYR A 124 13.72 -1.74 10.31
#